data_AF-A0A452YFP6-F1
#
_entry.id   AF-A0A452YFP6-F1
#
_cell.length_a   1.000
_cell.length_b   1.000
_cell.length_c   1.000
_cell.angle_alpha   90.00
_cell.angle_beta   90.00
_cell.angle_gamma   90.00
#
_symmetry.space_group_name_H-M   'P 1'
#
loop_
_entity.id
_entity.type
_entity.pdbx_description
1 polymer ?
#
loop_
_entity_poly.entity_id
_entity_poly.type
_entity_poly.pdbx_seq_one_letter_code
_entity_poly.pdbx_strand_id
1 'polypeptide(L)'
;AVIWFLARWVATYLVPLDVSREIDSVGRHGSQHSRKLLNSFAWDNNQGELVLDFVVLMSMVALTTYQGEIELQTLTCQKLLASVVRRKHTCAYVVQLDSWRDLTRAFASGRSLFSLSGRLQRSLAETLACAASCIKDPEASVQYLRDLMGPVAGCLVENASRSDLKSVAHQPDVIYMVCCLLERLRGAARATQPRTQKVLFEMGHTVMNSLLTLLEVYKNQSEVIYMILKFVVDFIDGQAVFLDGKETSVLMSFCLRLLQIYSSHNIGKVR
;
A
#
# COMPACT_ATOMS: atom_id res chain seq x y z
N ALA A 1 -4.41 -20.33 -12.17
CA ALA A 1 -5.49 -21.04 -11.45
C ALA A 1 -5.32 -21.03 -9.93
N VAL A 2 -4.16 -21.42 -9.39
CA VAL A 2 -3.92 -21.58 -7.93
C VAL A 2 -4.14 -20.29 -7.14
N ILE A 3 -3.53 -19.15 -7.52
CA ILE A 3 -3.69 -17.87 -6.81
C ILE A 3 -5.16 -17.42 -6.75
N TRP A 4 -5.91 -17.59 -7.84
CA TRP A 4 -7.34 -17.26 -7.87
C TRP A 4 -8.14 -18.15 -6.91
N PHE A 5 -7.84 -19.45 -6.89
CA PHE A 5 -8.48 -20.39 -5.97
C PHE A 5 -8.19 -20.01 -4.51
N LEU A 6 -6.93 -19.76 -4.16
CA LEU A 6 -6.53 -19.34 -2.83
C LEU A 6 -7.23 -18.04 -2.42
N ALA A 7 -7.33 -17.06 -3.31
CA ALA A 7 -7.98 -15.78 -3.01
C ALA A 7 -9.45 -15.96 -2.61
N ARG A 8 -10.17 -16.86 -3.31
CA ARG A 8 -11.55 -17.22 -2.99
C ARG A 8 -11.65 -18.06 -1.73
N TRP A 9 -10.73 -18.98 -1.55
CA TRP A 9 -10.74 -19.90 -0.43
C TRP A 9 -10.53 -19.15 0.89
N VAL A 10 -9.51 -18.30 0.97
CA VAL A 10 -9.25 -17.42 2.13
C VAL A 10 -10.48 -16.55 2.42
N ALA A 11 -11.05 -15.92 1.39
CA ALA A 11 -12.18 -15.02 1.56
C ALA A 11 -13.47 -15.70 2.07
N THR A 12 -13.60 -17.01 1.86
CA THR A 12 -14.83 -17.77 2.12
C THR A 12 -14.72 -18.67 3.36
N TYR A 13 -13.58 -19.33 3.55
CA TYR A 13 -13.43 -20.43 4.50
C TYR A 13 -12.52 -20.10 5.69
N LEU A 14 -11.68 -19.07 5.60
CA LEU A 14 -10.86 -18.57 6.72
C LEU A 14 -11.50 -17.38 7.43
N VAL A 15 -12.82 -17.28 7.44
CA VAL A 15 -13.54 -16.29 8.26
C VAL A 15 -14.23 -17.02 9.40
N PRO A 16 -13.97 -16.68 10.67
CA PRO A 16 -14.58 -17.38 11.78
C PRO A 16 -16.10 -17.26 11.80
N LEU A 17 -16.74 -18.31 12.31
CA LEU A 17 -18.18 -18.41 12.46
C LEU A 17 -18.81 -17.26 13.27
N ASP A 18 -18.11 -16.74 14.29
CA ASP A 18 -18.67 -15.73 15.19
C ASP A 18 -18.92 -14.38 14.51
N VAL A 19 -18.23 -14.08 13.40
CA VAL A 19 -18.48 -12.90 12.57
C VAL A 19 -19.68 -13.10 11.63
N SER A 20 -20.08 -14.35 11.35
CA SER A 20 -21.24 -14.66 10.48
C SER A 20 -22.57 -14.74 11.24
N ARG A 21 -22.56 -14.74 12.59
CA ARG A 21 -23.80 -14.83 13.40
C ARG A 21 -24.72 -13.63 13.24
N GLU A 22 -24.21 -12.47 12.84
CA GLU A 22 -25.05 -11.29 12.54
C GLU A 22 -25.91 -11.45 11.27
N ILE A 23 -25.61 -12.44 10.41
CA ILE A 23 -26.28 -12.61 9.11
C ILE A 23 -27.30 -13.77 9.12
N ASP A 24 -27.15 -14.75 10.01
CA ASP A 24 -27.83 -16.06 9.93
C ASP A 24 -28.96 -16.26 10.97
N SER A 25 -29.70 -15.21 11.36
CA SER A 25 -30.83 -15.34 12.30
C SER A 25 -32.07 -16.03 11.71
N VAL A 26 -32.05 -16.46 10.43
CA VAL A 26 -33.19 -17.15 9.81
C VAL A 26 -32.75 -18.44 9.10
N GLY A 27 -32.81 -19.55 9.84
CA GLY A 27 -33.05 -20.91 9.32
C GLY A 27 -31.97 -21.55 8.43
N ARG A 28 -31.17 -22.47 9.00
CA ARG A 28 -30.63 -23.70 8.35
C ARG A 28 -29.80 -24.51 9.35
N HIS A 29 -30.37 -25.57 9.92
CA HIS A 29 -29.64 -26.47 10.85
C HIS A 29 -28.53 -27.30 10.16
N GLY A 30 -28.68 -27.63 8.86
CA GLY A 30 -27.67 -28.42 8.12
C GLY A 30 -26.40 -27.66 7.70
N SER A 31 -26.48 -26.33 7.51
CA SER A 31 -25.30 -25.52 7.14
C SER A 31 -24.41 -25.20 8.34
N GLN A 32 -24.92 -25.34 9.57
CA GLN A 32 -24.16 -25.05 10.77
C GLN A 32 -23.10 -26.13 11.06
N HIS A 33 -23.34 -27.40 10.71
CA HIS A 33 -22.39 -28.49 11.01
C HIS A 33 -21.13 -28.43 10.12
N SER A 34 -21.29 -28.18 8.81
CA SER A 34 -20.15 -28.04 7.89
C SER A 34 -19.33 -26.79 8.18
N ARG A 35 -19.98 -25.68 8.53
CA ARG A 35 -19.28 -24.45 8.94
C ARG A 35 -18.57 -24.62 10.28
N LYS A 36 -19.14 -25.37 11.24
CA LYS A 36 -18.47 -25.68 12.51
C LYS A 36 -17.21 -26.50 12.29
N LEU A 37 -17.26 -27.52 11.44
CA LEU A 37 -16.10 -28.34 11.08
C LEU A 37 -14.99 -27.53 10.37
N LEU A 38 -15.37 -26.61 9.47
CA LEU A 38 -14.40 -25.73 8.81
C LEU A 38 -13.79 -24.71 9.77
N ASN A 39 -14.59 -24.19 10.70
CA ASN A 39 -14.11 -23.28 11.73
C ASN A 39 -13.17 -24.00 12.71
N SER A 40 -13.51 -25.24 13.11
CA SER A 40 -12.65 -26.05 13.97
C SER A 40 -11.38 -26.49 13.26
N PHE A 41 -11.45 -26.77 11.96
CA PHE A 41 -10.26 -27.01 11.15
C PHE A 41 -9.36 -25.76 11.14
N ALA A 42 -9.92 -24.59 10.82
CA ALA A 42 -9.15 -23.36 10.64
C ALA A 42 -8.58 -22.79 11.95
N TRP A 43 -9.35 -22.77 13.04
CA TRP A 43 -9.00 -21.96 14.21
C TRP A 43 -8.74 -22.78 15.47
N ASP A 44 -9.40 -23.92 15.66
CA ASP A 44 -9.19 -24.73 16.87
C ASP A 44 -7.85 -25.49 16.84
N ASN A 45 -7.28 -25.71 15.65
CA ASN A 45 -6.03 -26.46 15.43
C ASN A 45 -4.89 -25.62 14.81
N ASN A 46 -4.96 -24.29 14.85
CA ASN A 46 -4.03 -23.35 14.20
C ASN A 46 -3.78 -23.56 12.68
N GLN A 47 -4.56 -24.40 11.99
CA GLN A 47 -4.32 -24.69 10.56
C GLN A 47 -4.58 -23.46 9.69
N GLY A 48 -5.44 -22.55 10.13
CA GLY A 48 -5.71 -21.30 9.46
C GLY A 48 -4.48 -20.39 9.42
N GLU A 49 -3.68 -20.35 10.48
CA GLU A 49 -2.40 -19.62 10.50
C GLU A 49 -1.42 -20.21 9.49
N LEU A 50 -1.30 -21.54 9.45
CA LEU A 50 -0.45 -22.24 8.47
C LEU A 50 -0.87 -21.96 7.02
N VAL A 51 -2.18 -21.92 6.74
CA VAL A 51 -2.65 -21.59 5.39
C VAL A 51 -2.40 -20.12 5.06
N LEU A 52 -2.54 -19.21 6.03
CA LEU A 52 -2.21 -17.80 5.81
C LEU A 52 -0.72 -17.60 5.54
N ASP A 53 0.14 -18.30 6.28
CA ASP A 53 1.59 -18.29 6.07
C ASP A 53 1.94 -18.78 4.66
N PHE A 54 1.38 -19.93 4.26
CA PHE A 54 1.53 -20.47 2.91
C PHE A 54 1.04 -19.49 1.83
N VAL A 55 -0.09 -18.82 2.05
CA VAL A 55 -0.64 -17.82 1.12
C VAL A 55 0.31 -16.64 0.94
N VAL A 56 0.94 -16.17 2.02
CA VAL A 56 1.91 -15.06 1.95
C VAL A 56 3.18 -15.50 1.25
N LEU A 57 3.71 -16.69 1.57
CA LEU A 57 4.88 -17.25 0.89
C LEU A 57 4.64 -17.42 -0.61
N MET A 58 3.50 -17.97 -1.01
CA MET A 58 3.12 -18.10 -2.42
C MET A 58 2.96 -16.75 -3.11
N SER A 59 2.45 -15.74 -2.39
CA SER A 59 2.35 -14.38 -2.90
C SER A 59 3.75 -13.79 -3.14
N MET A 60 4.68 -14.00 -2.21
CA MET A 60 6.06 -13.52 -2.35
C MET A 60 6.77 -14.15 -3.55
N VAL A 61 6.64 -15.48 -3.74
CA VAL A 61 7.17 -16.19 -4.91
C VAL A 61 6.56 -15.67 -6.21
N ALA A 62 5.23 -15.50 -6.25
CA ALA A 62 4.53 -14.99 -7.43
C ALA A 62 4.99 -13.58 -7.83
N LEU A 63 5.33 -12.73 -6.86
CA LEU A 63 5.76 -11.36 -7.11
C LEU A 63 7.25 -11.24 -7.46
N THR A 64 8.10 -12.13 -6.93
CA THR A 64 9.56 -11.99 -7.08
C THR A 64 10.15 -12.89 -8.16
N THR A 65 9.63 -14.11 -8.33
CA THR A 65 10.17 -15.10 -9.29
C THR A 65 9.54 -14.96 -10.67
N TYR A 66 8.24 -14.65 -10.73
CA TYR A 66 7.47 -14.56 -11.99
C TYR A 66 7.36 -13.12 -12.46
N GLN A 67 8.50 -12.50 -12.76
CA GLN A 67 8.55 -11.14 -13.28
C GLN A 67 7.98 -11.09 -14.71
N GLY A 68 7.13 -10.10 -15.00
CA GLY A 68 6.47 -9.97 -16.30
C GLY A 68 5.16 -10.74 -16.43
N GLU A 69 4.84 -11.66 -15.51
CA GLU A 69 3.56 -12.37 -15.47
C GLU A 69 2.44 -11.46 -14.90
N ILE A 70 2.02 -10.48 -15.69
CA ILE A 70 1.14 -9.37 -15.25
C ILE A 70 -0.17 -9.89 -14.66
N GLU A 71 -0.79 -10.92 -15.26
CA GLU A 71 -2.04 -11.48 -14.74
C GLU A 71 -1.85 -12.15 -13.38
N LEU A 72 -0.78 -12.93 -13.23
CA LEU A 72 -0.44 -13.59 -11.97
C LEU A 72 -0.21 -12.55 -10.88
N GLN A 73 0.64 -11.55 -11.13
CA GLN A 73 0.96 -10.49 -10.19
C GLN A 73 -0.29 -9.65 -9.86
N THR A 74 -1.17 -9.41 -10.84
CA THR A 74 -2.44 -8.71 -10.64
C THR A 74 -3.37 -9.49 -9.70
N LEU A 75 -3.55 -10.78 -9.92
CA LEU A 75 -4.34 -11.63 -9.03
C LEU A 75 -3.75 -11.67 -7.62
N THR A 76 -2.43 -11.76 -7.50
CA THR A 76 -1.74 -11.78 -6.21
C THR A 76 -1.97 -10.48 -5.42
N CYS A 77 -1.68 -9.32 -6.01
CA CYS A 77 -1.82 -8.03 -5.32
C CYS A 77 -3.28 -7.64 -5.07
N GLN A 78 -4.14 -7.73 -6.11
CA GLN A 78 -5.48 -7.13 -6.06
C GLN A 78 -6.57 -8.09 -5.58
N LYS A 79 -6.33 -9.40 -5.58
CA LYS A 79 -7.32 -10.40 -5.15
C LYS A 79 -6.86 -11.14 -3.91
N LEU A 80 -5.70 -11.79 -3.95
CA LEU A 80 -5.23 -12.66 -2.87
C LEU A 80 -4.84 -11.87 -1.62
N LEU A 81 -3.82 -11.01 -1.71
CA LEU A 81 -3.36 -10.23 -0.56
C LEU A 81 -4.45 -9.27 -0.06
N ALA A 82 -5.19 -8.66 -0.99
CA ALA A 82 -6.33 -7.81 -0.66
C ALA A 82 -7.44 -8.56 0.10
N SER A 83 -7.70 -9.84 -0.20
CA SER A 83 -8.73 -10.61 0.53
C SER A 83 -8.31 -10.97 1.95
N VAL A 84 -7.02 -11.26 2.14
CA VAL A 84 -6.41 -11.51 3.46
C VAL A 84 -6.57 -10.28 4.37
N VAL A 85 -6.23 -9.09 3.87
CA VAL A 85 -6.25 -7.85 4.67
C VAL A 85 -7.66 -7.30 4.87
N ARG A 86 -8.59 -7.52 3.93
CA ARG A 86 -9.97 -6.99 4.01
C ARG A 86 -10.72 -7.47 5.25
N ARG A 87 -10.42 -8.66 5.76
CA ARG A 87 -11.08 -9.23 6.94
C ARG A 87 -10.22 -9.00 8.16
N LYS A 88 -10.69 -8.14 9.08
CA LYS A 88 -9.97 -7.78 10.32
C LYS A 88 -9.44 -8.98 11.09
N HIS A 89 -10.22 -10.06 11.18
CA HIS A 89 -9.79 -11.28 11.87
C HIS A 89 -8.56 -11.90 11.19
N THR A 90 -8.69 -12.32 9.93
CA THR A 90 -7.60 -12.90 9.13
C THR A 90 -6.35 -12.01 9.10
N CYS A 91 -6.57 -10.71 8.93
CA CYS A 91 -5.53 -9.70 8.94
C CYS A 91 -4.80 -9.60 10.30
N ALA A 92 -5.51 -9.73 11.42
CA ALA A 92 -4.88 -9.68 12.75
C ALA A 92 -3.93 -10.86 13.01
N TYR A 93 -4.17 -12.01 12.38
CA TYR A 93 -3.24 -13.14 12.40
C TYR A 93 -2.10 -12.94 11.40
N VAL A 94 -2.40 -12.54 10.16
CA VAL A 94 -1.36 -12.45 9.12
C VAL A 94 -0.25 -11.46 9.50
N VAL A 95 -0.58 -10.34 10.14
CA VAL A 95 0.41 -9.32 10.54
C VAL A 95 1.41 -9.81 11.58
N GLN A 96 1.13 -10.93 12.26
CA GLN A 96 2.04 -11.54 13.23
C GLN A 96 3.01 -12.55 12.58
N LEU A 97 2.75 -12.97 11.34
CA LEU A 97 3.55 -13.98 10.66
C LEU A 97 4.90 -13.42 10.18
N ASP A 98 5.95 -14.23 10.29
CA ASP A 98 7.27 -13.87 9.79
C ASP A 98 7.28 -13.71 8.26
N SER A 99 6.52 -14.55 7.53
CA SER A 99 6.36 -14.41 6.07
C SER A 99 5.76 -13.06 5.67
N TRP A 100 4.82 -12.52 6.46
CA TRP A 100 4.26 -11.19 6.22
C TRP A 100 5.29 -10.11 6.46
N ARG A 101 6.06 -10.24 7.55
CA ARG A 101 7.17 -9.32 7.86
C ARG A 101 8.25 -9.34 6.79
N ASP A 102 8.53 -10.50 6.20
CA ASP A 102 9.49 -10.63 5.11
C ASP A 102 8.97 -9.98 3.83
N LEU A 103 7.67 -10.15 3.52
CA LEU A 103 7.02 -9.46 2.41
C LEU A 103 7.05 -7.94 2.60
N THR A 104 6.71 -7.42 3.78
CA THR A 104 6.73 -5.98 4.06
C THR A 104 8.15 -5.42 4.02
N ARG A 105 9.14 -6.16 4.54
CA ARG A 105 10.55 -5.77 4.45
C ARG A 105 11.03 -5.74 3.01
N ALA A 106 10.74 -6.77 2.22
CA ALA A 106 11.10 -6.81 0.81
C ALA A 106 10.39 -5.72 0.00
N PHE A 107 9.16 -5.35 0.38
CA PHE A 107 8.50 -4.18 -0.18
C PHE A 107 9.20 -2.89 0.22
N ALA A 108 9.48 -2.66 1.50
CA ALA A 108 10.07 -1.41 1.99
C ALA A 108 11.49 -1.17 1.45
N SER A 109 12.34 -2.22 1.44
CA SER A 109 13.76 -2.11 1.07
C SER A 109 14.07 -2.52 -0.38
N GLY A 110 13.19 -3.32 -1.00
CA GLY A 110 13.55 -4.08 -2.19
C GLY A 110 13.33 -3.34 -3.51
N ARG A 111 14.42 -3.19 -4.28
CA ARG A 111 14.37 -3.07 -5.75
C ARG A 111 13.78 -4.32 -6.42
N SER A 112 13.78 -5.47 -5.74
CA SER A 112 13.25 -6.74 -6.26
C SER A 112 11.78 -6.63 -6.67
N LEU A 113 10.99 -5.87 -5.91
CA LEU A 113 9.60 -5.62 -6.22
C LEU A 113 9.40 -4.39 -7.11
N PHE A 114 10.43 -3.64 -7.51
CA PHE A 114 10.28 -2.53 -8.45
C PHE A 114 9.79 -2.98 -9.81
N SER A 115 10.11 -4.20 -10.24
CA SER A 115 9.64 -4.78 -11.51
C SER A 115 8.11 -4.87 -11.66
N LEU A 116 7.35 -4.76 -10.56
CA LEU A 116 5.90 -4.66 -10.61
C LEU A 116 5.47 -3.36 -11.29
N SER A 117 4.44 -3.44 -12.14
CA SER A 117 3.85 -2.24 -12.76
C SER A 117 3.39 -1.22 -11.70
N GLY A 118 3.38 0.08 -12.04
CA GLY A 118 2.99 1.14 -11.11
C GLY A 118 1.62 0.93 -10.46
N ARG A 119 0.64 0.38 -11.20
CA ARG A 119 -0.67 0.02 -10.65
C ARG A 119 -0.56 -1.04 -9.55
N LEU A 120 0.32 -2.02 -9.71
CA LEU A 120 0.54 -3.09 -8.74
C LEU A 120 1.38 -2.64 -7.55
N GLN A 121 2.36 -1.74 -7.75
CA GLN A 121 3.05 -1.05 -6.65
C GLN A 121 2.05 -0.38 -5.73
N ARG A 122 1.15 0.42 -6.31
CA ARG A 122 0.11 1.13 -5.56
C ARG A 122 -0.83 0.19 -4.84
N SER A 123 -1.35 -0.82 -5.54
CA SER A 123 -2.27 -1.78 -4.94
C SER A 123 -1.65 -2.56 -3.78
N LEU A 124 -0.37 -2.94 -3.92
CA LEU A 124 0.36 -3.64 -2.88
C LEU A 124 0.61 -2.70 -1.69
N ALA A 125 1.08 -1.48 -1.92
CA ALA A 125 1.29 -0.49 -0.87
C ALA A 125 0.01 -0.20 -0.09
N GLU A 126 -1.11 -0.01 -0.79
CA GLU A 126 -2.43 0.20 -0.19
C GLU A 126 -2.84 -0.99 0.69
N THR A 127 -2.63 -2.21 0.20
CA THR A 127 -2.95 -3.45 0.93
C THR A 127 -2.08 -3.60 2.19
N LEU A 128 -0.77 -3.42 2.06
CA LEU A 128 0.17 -3.55 3.18
C LEU A 128 -0.07 -2.46 4.24
N ALA A 129 -0.35 -1.22 3.83
CA ALA A 129 -0.65 -0.12 4.74
C ALA A 129 -2.01 -0.31 5.43
N CYS A 130 -3.04 -0.81 4.73
CA CYS A 130 -4.34 -1.13 5.34
C CYS A 130 -4.22 -2.15 6.49
N ALA A 131 -3.26 -3.07 6.41
CA ALA A 131 -3.06 -4.10 7.43
C ALA A 131 -2.71 -3.54 8.81
N ALA A 132 -2.14 -2.33 8.87
CA ALA A 132 -1.83 -1.67 10.14
C ALA A 132 -3.07 -1.52 11.04
N SER A 133 -4.25 -1.31 10.43
CA SER A 133 -5.51 -1.18 11.16
C SER A 133 -5.94 -2.43 11.94
N CYS A 134 -5.39 -3.58 11.58
CA CYS A 134 -5.66 -4.87 12.22
C CYS A 134 -4.75 -5.13 13.42
N ILE A 135 -3.68 -4.33 13.59
CA ILE A 135 -2.77 -4.43 14.73
C ILE A 135 -3.47 -3.84 15.95
N LYS A 136 -3.60 -4.63 17.02
CA LYS A 136 -4.35 -4.22 18.23
C LYS A 136 -3.68 -3.11 19.00
N ASP A 137 -2.36 -3.13 19.09
CA ASP A 137 -1.57 -2.12 19.80
C ASP A 137 -1.35 -0.86 18.93
N PRO A 138 -1.74 0.35 19.39
CA PRO A 138 -1.59 1.57 18.59
C PRO A 138 -0.14 1.91 18.26
N GLU A 139 0.78 1.68 19.19
CA GLU A 139 2.19 2.01 19.02
C GLU A 139 2.85 1.05 18.01
N ALA A 140 2.59 -0.24 18.10
CA ALA A 140 3.00 -1.22 17.10
C ALA A 140 2.37 -0.96 15.73
N SER A 141 1.10 -0.53 15.67
CA SER A 141 0.45 -0.14 14.40
C SER A 141 1.16 1.02 13.72
N VAL A 142 1.56 2.03 14.51
CA VAL A 142 2.31 3.18 14.01
C VAL A 142 3.72 2.75 13.59
N GLN A 143 4.40 1.94 14.40
CA GLN A 143 5.75 1.47 14.09
C GLN A 143 5.77 0.63 12.81
N TYR A 144 4.80 -0.26 12.64
CA TYR A 144 4.63 -1.05 11.40
C TYR A 144 4.57 -0.16 10.15
N LEU A 145 3.81 0.95 10.20
CA LEU A 145 3.72 1.88 9.07
C LEU A 145 5.01 2.66 8.84
N ARG A 146 5.73 3.03 9.91
CA ARG A 146 7.06 3.65 9.80
C ARG A 146 8.07 2.70 9.17
N ASP A 147 8.07 1.45 9.57
CA ASP A 147 8.98 0.43 9.01
C ASP A 147 8.65 0.14 7.54
N LEU A 148 7.36 0.16 7.17
CA LEU A 148 6.90 -0.07 5.81
C LEU A 148 7.18 1.11 4.87
N MET A 149 6.79 2.33 5.28
CA MET A 149 6.76 3.50 4.40
C MET A 149 7.91 4.49 4.64
N GLY A 150 8.56 4.43 5.82
CA GLY A 150 9.73 5.24 6.13
C GLY A 150 10.85 5.08 5.11
N PRO A 151 11.28 3.85 4.78
CA PRO A 151 12.29 3.62 3.75
C PRO A 151 11.89 4.14 2.35
N VAL A 152 10.60 4.04 2.00
CA VAL A 152 10.08 4.54 0.71
C VAL A 152 10.14 6.07 0.65
N ALA A 153 9.66 6.74 1.70
CA ALA A 153 9.72 8.20 1.82
C ALA A 153 11.17 8.70 1.89
N GLY A 154 12.00 8.06 2.70
CA GLY A 154 13.43 8.35 2.82
C GLY A 154 14.16 8.24 1.48
N CYS A 155 13.92 7.16 0.73
CA CYS A 155 14.52 6.97 -0.60
C CYS A 155 14.10 8.09 -1.57
N LEU A 156 12.85 8.56 -1.53
CA LEU A 156 12.42 9.68 -2.36
C LEU A 156 13.12 10.99 -1.96
N VAL A 157 13.23 11.25 -0.65
CA VAL A 157 13.92 12.44 -0.11
C VAL A 157 15.39 12.43 -0.49
N GLU A 158 16.08 11.31 -0.27
CA GLU A 158 17.48 11.11 -0.64
C GLU A 158 17.69 11.37 -2.13
N ASN A 159 16.85 10.78 -2.99
CA ASN A 159 16.94 11.00 -4.43
C ASN A 159 16.69 12.45 -4.84
N ALA A 160 15.74 13.14 -4.21
CA ALA A 160 15.48 14.56 -4.45
C ALA A 160 16.65 15.46 -4.00
N SER A 161 17.41 15.03 -2.99
CA SER A 161 18.53 15.78 -2.40
C SER A 161 19.88 15.58 -3.11
N ARG A 162 19.95 14.64 -4.06
CA ARG A 162 21.17 14.31 -4.79
C ARG A 162 21.69 15.52 -5.59
N SER A 163 22.98 15.82 -5.45
CA SER A 163 23.64 16.91 -6.19
C SER A 163 23.67 16.67 -7.70
N ASP A 164 23.75 15.42 -8.12
CA ASP A 164 23.75 14.98 -9.51
C ASP A 164 22.34 14.76 -10.08
N LEU A 165 21.28 14.97 -9.31
CA LEU A 165 19.90 14.67 -9.74
C LEU A 165 19.57 15.30 -11.11
N LYS A 166 19.97 16.55 -11.37
CA LYS A 166 19.69 17.23 -12.64
C LYS A 166 20.35 16.56 -13.84
N SER A 167 21.52 15.93 -13.67
CA SER A 167 22.19 15.22 -14.77
C SER A 167 21.59 13.83 -14.98
N VAL A 168 21.21 13.13 -13.91
CA VAL A 168 20.69 11.76 -13.98
C VAL A 168 19.16 11.66 -14.16
N ALA A 169 18.40 12.73 -13.94
CA ALA A 169 16.93 12.73 -13.98
C ALA A 169 16.32 12.36 -15.35
N HIS A 170 17.12 12.35 -16.41
CA HIS A 170 16.68 11.95 -17.74
C HIS A 170 16.86 10.44 -17.97
N GLN A 171 17.58 9.75 -17.08
CA GLN A 171 17.84 8.32 -17.21
C GLN A 171 16.56 7.51 -16.93
N PRO A 172 16.19 6.55 -17.80
CA PRO A 172 14.94 5.82 -17.68
C PRO A 172 14.76 5.06 -16.37
N ASP A 173 15.85 4.52 -15.81
CA ASP A 173 15.86 3.79 -14.54
C ASP A 173 15.60 4.73 -13.35
N VAL A 174 16.14 5.95 -13.38
CA VAL A 174 15.89 6.97 -12.35
C VAL A 174 14.44 7.45 -12.42
N ILE A 175 13.93 7.74 -13.63
CA ILE A 175 12.51 8.08 -13.85
C ILE A 175 11.61 6.98 -13.31
N TYR A 176 11.88 5.74 -13.71
CA TYR A 176 11.10 4.57 -13.30
C TYR A 176 11.09 4.39 -11.78
N MET A 177 12.25 4.48 -11.14
CA MET A 177 12.36 4.40 -9.68
C MET A 177 11.52 5.49 -8.99
N VAL A 178 11.61 6.75 -9.44
CA VAL A 178 10.80 7.85 -8.86
C VAL A 178 9.31 7.57 -9.05
N CYS A 179 8.87 7.12 -10.22
CA CYS A 179 7.48 6.73 -10.46
C CYS A 179 7.02 5.58 -9.55
N CYS A 180 7.87 4.56 -9.34
CA CYS A 180 7.58 3.46 -8.42
C CYS A 180 7.42 3.95 -6.98
N LEU A 181 8.33 4.79 -6.50
CA LEU A 181 8.24 5.39 -5.16
C LEU A 181 6.94 6.19 -5.01
N LEU A 182 6.60 7.02 -5.99
CA LEU A 182 5.35 7.79 -6.00
C LEU A 182 4.11 6.89 -5.99
N GLU A 183 4.04 5.82 -6.79
CA GLU A 183 2.91 4.88 -6.76
C GLU A 183 2.78 4.16 -5.41
N ARG A 184 3.90 3.85 -4.74
CA ARG A 184 3.87 3.28 -3.38
C ARG A 184 3.32 4.28 -2.36
N LEU A 185 3.79 5.52 -2.40
CA LEU A 185 3.29 6.60 -1.54
C LEU A 185 1.79 6.85 -1.79
N ARG A 186 1.35 6.78 -3.06
CA ARG A 186 -0.07 6.85 -3.44
C ARG A 186 -0.91 5.77 -2.81
N GLY A 187 -0.41 4.53 -2.79
CA GLY A 187 -1.14 3.43 -2.16
C GLY A 187 -1.26 3.61 -0.66
N ALA A 188 -0.19 4.07 0.00
CA ALA A 188 -0.23 4.39 1.42
C ALA A 188 -1.19 5.54 1.74
N ALA A 189 -1.20 6.60 0.92
CA ALA A 189 -2.15 7.71 1.04
C ALA A 189 -3.61 7.24 0.96
N ARG A 190 -3.93 6.37 -0.02
CA ARG A 190 -5.27 5.80 -0.20
C ARG A 190 -5.67 4.83 0.93
N ALA A 191 -4.70 4.27 1.65
CA ALA A 191 -4.93 3.42 2.81
C ALA A 191 -5.13 4.19 4.12
N THR A 192 -5.24 5.52 4.08
CA THR A 192 -5.45 6.33 5.27
C THR A 192 -6.74 5.94 5.98
N GLN A 193 -6.64 5.72 7.29
CA GLN A 193 -7.75 5.43 8.19
C GLN A 193 -7.61 6.27 9.46
N PRO A 194 -8.67 6.50 10.25
CA PRO A 194 -8.62 7.41 11.40
C PRO A 194 -7.45 7.15 12.36
N ARG A 195 -7.14 5.87 12.60
CA ARG A 195 -6.07 5.45 13.51
C ARG A 195 -4.66 5.63 12.94
N THR A 196 -4.52 5.51 11.62
CA THR A 196 -3.22 5.53 10.92
C THR A 196 -2.94 6.88 10.26
N GLN A 197 -3.90 7.80 10.32
CA GLN A 197 -3.84 9.07 9.64
C GLN A 197 -2.60 9.88 10.02
N LYS A 198 -2.34 10.07 11.32
CA LYS A 198 -1.25 10.92 11.79
C LYS A 198 0.13 10.46 11.26
N VAL A 199 0.42 9.17 11.31
CA VAL A 199 1.70 8.64 10.81
C VAL A 199 1.82 8.75 9.28
N LEU A 200 0.72 8.61 8.55
CA LEU A 200 0.70 8.81 7.10
C LEU A 200 0.79 10.29 6.71
N PHE A 201 0.24 11.19 7.53
CA PHE A 201 0.41 12.63 7.37
C PHE A 201 1.88 13.05 7.60
N GLU A 202 2.50 12.58 8.67
CA GLU A 202 3.93 12.82 8.98
C GLU A 202 4.82 12.34 7.83
N MET A 203 4.51 11.18 7.26
CA MET A 203 5.19 10.65 6.07
C MET A 203 5.01 11.57 4.85
N GLY A 204 3.78 11.99 4.55
CA GLY A 204 3.52 12.89 3.42
C GLY A 204 4.19 14.24 3.59
N HIS A 205 4.15 14.81 4.80
CA HIS A 205 4.83 16.03 5.17
C HIS A 205 6.35 15.93 4.94
N THR A 206 6.96 14.81 5.31
CA THR A 206 8.40 14.55 5.12
C THR A 206 8.82 14.66 3.65
N VAL A 207 7.97 14.23 2.71
CA VAL A 207 8.29 14.26 1.28
C VAL A 207 7.89 15.55 0.55
N MET A 208 7.11 16.45 1.17
CA MET A 208 6.56 17.64 0.51
C MET A 208 7.63 18.49 -0.19
N ASN A 209 8.70 18.87 0.51
CA ASN A 209 9.77 19.69 -0.10
C ASN A 209 10.46 18.95 -1.25
N SER A 210 10.70 17.64 -1.10
CA SER A 210 11.28 16.80 -2.14
C SER A 210 10.40 16.75 -3.38
N LEU A 211 9.07 16.71 -3.23
CA LEU A 211 8.14 16.77 -4.36
C LEU A 211 8.23 18.08 -5.12
N LEU A 212 8.42 19.22 -4.43
CA LEU A 212 8.63 20.51 -5.09
C LEU A 212 9.94 20.51 -5.89
N THR A 213 11.03 20.01 -5.31
CA THR A 213 12.32 19.87 -6.00
C THR A 213 12.22 18.95 -7.23
N LEU A 214 11.56 17.81 -7.09
CA LEU A 214 11.33 16.88 -8.20
C LEU A 214 10.49 17.54 -9.30
N LEU A 215 9.45 18.31 -8.95
CA LEU A 215 8.63 19.03 -9.92
C LEU A 215 9.43 20.04 -10.75
N GLU A 216 10.41 20.71 -10.13
CA GLU A 216 11.33 21.62 -10.84
C GLU A 216 12.30 20.90 -11.77
N VAL A 217 12.90 19.81 -11.30
CA VAL A 217 13.88 19.04 -12.07
C VAL A 217 13.21 18.33 -13.25
N TYR A 218 12.07 17.69 -13.01
CA TYR A 218 11.35 16.88 -13.99
C TYR A 218 10.37 17.69 -14.85
N LYS A 219 10.53 19.02 -14.94
CA LYS A 219 9.63 19.93 -15.69
C LYS A 219 9.36 19.55 -17.16
N ASN A 220 10.20 18.70 -17.76
CA ASN A 220 10.06 18.21 -19.13
C ASN A 220 9.65 16.72 -19.22
N GLN A 221 9.45 16.04 -18.09
CA GLN A 221 9.07 14.63 -18.01
C GLN A 221 7.62 14.52 -17.52
N SER A 222 6.68 14.48 -18.47
CA SER A 222 5.24 14.50 -18.17
C SER A 222 4.79 13.36 -17.27
N GLU A 223 5.40 12.18 -17.39
CA GLU A 223 5.09 11.01 -16.57
C GLU A 223 5.33 11.28 -15.08
N VAL A 224 6.50 11.83 -14.73
CA VAL A 224 6.86 12.12 -13.33
C VAL A 224 6.00 13.25 -12.78
N ILE A 225 5.79 14.32 -13.55
CA ILE A 225 4.91 15.43 -13.16
C ILE A 225 3.51 14.89 -12.85
N TYR A 226 2.96 14.08 -13.74
CA TYR A 226 1.64 13.49 -13.57
C TYR A 226 1.56 12.58 -12.35
N MET A 227 2.61 11.82 -12.05
CA MET A 227 2.68 11.00 -10.83
C MET A 227 2.74 11.85 -9.56
N ILE A 228 3.51 12.95 -9.55
CA ILE A 228 3.56 13.89 -8.41
C ILE A 228 2.17 14.46 -8.16
N LEU A 229 1.50 14.97 -9.20
CA LEU A 229 0.15 15.55 -9.07
C LEU A 229 -0.86 14.51 -8.57
N LYS A 230 -0.83 13.30 -9.11
CA LYS A 230 -1.69 12.21 -8.64
C LYS A 230 -1.43 11.82 -7.20
N PHE A 231 -0.17 11.79 -6.77
CA PHE A 231 0.16 11.58 -5.37
C PHE A 231 -0.45 12.64 -4.48
N VAL A 232 -0.30 13.91 -4.85
CA VAL A 232 -0.83 15.01 -4.06
C VAL A 232 -2.36 14.95 -3.96
N VAL A 233 -3.06 14.61 -5.04
CA VAL A 233 -4.52 14.37 -5.01
C VAL A 233 -4.88 13.22 -4.07
N ASP A 234 -4.28 12.04 -4.26
CA ASP A 234 -4.57 10.86 -3.42
C ASP A 234 -4.22 11.14 -1.93
N PHE A 235 -3.18 11.93 -1.67
CA PHE A 235 -2.78 12.35 -0.33
C PHE A 235 -3.77 13.33 0.30
N ILE A 236 -4.19 14.37 -0.43
CA ILE A 236 -5.21 15.31 0.07
C ILE A 236 -6.51 14.56 0.35
N ASP A 237 -6.99 13.74 -0.58
CA ASP A 237 -8.24 13.00 -0.44
C ASP A 237 -8.23 12.05 0.77
N GLY A 238 -7.09 11.38 1.01
CA GLY A 238 -6.93 10.50 2.17
C GLY A 238 -6.88 11.23 3.51
N GLN A 239 -6.46 12.49 3.52
CA GLN A 239 -6.19 13.26 4.74
C GLN A 239 -7.31 14.25 5.09
N ALA A 240 -8.01 14.80 4.10
CA ALA A 240 -8.87 15.98 4.22
C ALA A 240 -9.91 15.91 5.35
N VAL A 241 -10.45 14.72 5.62
CA VAL A 241 -11.52 14.52 6.64
C VAL A 241 -10.96 14.53 8.08
N PHE A 242 -9.64 14.52 8.24
CA PHE A 242 -8.97 14.36 9.53
C PHE A 242 -8.11 15.56 9.95
N LEU A 243 -7.84 16.48 9.02
CA LEU A 243 -6.89 17.57 9.24
C LEU A 243 -7.37 18.56 10.30
N ASP A 244 -6.46 18.95 11.17
CA ASP A 244 -6.64 20.12 12.02
C ASP A 244 -6.29 21.43 11.27
N GLY A 245 -6.50 22.59 11.93
CA GLY A 245 -6.22 23.89 11.31
C GLY A 245 -4.74 24.12 10.95
N LYS A 246 -3.82 23.55 11.72
CA LYS A 246 -2.37 23.68 11.48
C LYS A 246 -1.97 22.80 10.30
N GLU A 247 -2.40 21.55 10.29
CA GLU A 247 -2.14 20.60 9.20
C GLU A 247 -2.77 21.09 7.89
N THR A 248 -3.98 21.65 7.95
CA THR A 248 -4.63 22.29 6.80
C THR A 248 -3.80 23.43 6.23
N SER A 249 -3.27 24.32 7.10
CA SER A 249 -2.43 25.44 6.65
C SER A 249 -1.14 24.96 5.98
N VAL A 250 -0.51 23.90 6.51
CA VAL A 250 0.70 23.31 5.94
C VAL A 250 0.42 22.75 4.55
N LEU A 251 -0.66 21.97 4.41
CA LEU A 251 -1.04 21.35 3.14
C LEU A 251 -1.41 22.41 2.09
N MET A 252 -2.17 23.44 2.47
CA MET A 252 -2.53 24.54 1.57
C MET A 252 -1.29 25.30 1.07
N SER A 253 -0.36 25.64 1.97
CA SER A 253 0.89 26.30 1.61
C SER A 253 1.71 25.46 0.62
N PHE A 254 1.82 24.16 0.88
CA PHE A 254 2.47 23.22 -0.04
C PHE A 254 1.78 23.17 -1.41
N CYS A 255 0.45 23.02 -1.46
CA CYS A 255 -0.31 22.96 -2.70
C CYS A 255 -0.16 24.26 -3.52
N LEU A 256 -0.19 25.43 -2.89
CA LEU A 256 0.02 26.70 -3.57
C LEU A 256 1.41 26.77 -4.20
N ARG A 257 2.47 26.40 -3.46
CA ARG A 257 3.84 26.37 -4.01
C ARG A 257 3.97 25.39 -5.17
N LEU A 258 3.37 24.21 -5.04
CA LEU A 258 3.35 23.19 -6.08
C LEU A 258 2.67 23.71 -7.36
N LEU A 259 1.51 24.34 -7.24
CA LEU A 259 0.79 24.92 -8.38
C LEU A 259 1.55 26.10 -9.01
N GLN A 260 2.21 26.93 -8.20
CA GLN A 260 3.06 28.02 -8.71
C GLN A 260 4.22 27.49 -9.55
N ILE A 261 4.93 26.46 -9.07
CA ILE A 261 6.03 25.81 -9.80
C ILE A 261 5.49 25.12 -11.07
N TYR A 262 4.36 24.43 -10.98
CA TYR A 262 3.76 23.80 -12.15
C TYR A 262 3.37 24.85 -13.20
N SER A 263 2.73 25.94 -12.78
CA SER A 263 2.30 27.02 -13.67
C SER A 263 3.49 27.70 -14.34
N SER A 264 4.56 28.05 -13.59
CA SER A 264 5.73 28.74 -14.16
C SER A 264 6.42 27.95 -15.29
N HIS A 265 6.32 26.62 -15.27
CA HIS A 265 6.87 25.73 -16.29
C HIS A 265 5.93 25.41 -17.47
N ASN A 266 4.64 25.74 -17.34
CA ASN A 266 3.60 25.42 -18.32
C ASN A 266 2.88 26.65 -18.89
N ILE A 267 3.11 27.86 -18.38
CA ILE A 267 2.66 29.11 -19.00
C ILE A 267 3.19 29.16 -20.44
N GLY A 268 2.28 29.28 -21.41
CA GLY A 268 2.58 29.29 -22.84
C GLY A 268 2.63 27.92 -23.54
N LYS A 269 2.58 26.81 -22.79
CA LYS A 269 2.40 25.47 -23.35
C LYS A 269 0.91 25.13 -23.40
N VAL A 270 0.15 25.87 -24.20
CA VAL A 270 -1.20 25.43 -24.60
C VAL A 270 -1.00 24.38 -25.71
N ARG A 271 -1.33 23.13 -25.42
CA ARG A 271 -1.54 22.08 -26.42
C ARG A 271 -2.83 21.36 -26.11
#